data_AF-A0A662JEI2-F1
#
_entry.id   AF-A0A662JEI2-F1
#
_cell.length_a   1.000
_cell.length_b   1.000
_cell.length_c   1.000
_cell.angle_alpha   90.00
_cell.angle_beta   90.00
_cell.angle_gamma   90.00
#
_symmetry.space_group_name_H-M   'P 1'
#
loop_
_entity.id
_entity.type
_entity.pdbx_description
1 polymer ?
#
loop_
_entity_poly.entity_id
_entity_poly.type
_entity_poly.pdbx_seq_one_letter_code
_entity_poly.pdbx_strand_id
1 'polypeptide(L)'
;KRKSRGRSKGAKGRDSILYCDGCGRPIPRGKAIRITRPVSIVDPQLRKELEKKGAIIARSYVTKTLCVSCAVYQGVRKVRAREERRTSARR
;
A
#
# COMPACT_ATOMS: atom_id res chain seq x y z
N LYS A 1 -2.57 20.18 1.64
CA LYS A 1 -2.59 20.17 3.13
C LYS A 1 -3.86 19.46 3.64
N ARG A 2 -3.85 18.83 4.83
CA ARG A 2 -4.98 18.04 5.39
C ARG A 2 -5.19 18.36 6.88
N LYS A 3 -6.42 18.17 7.40
CA LYS A 3 -6.76 18.31 8.84
C LYS A 3 -5.88 17.40 9.71
N SER A 4 -5.65 16.16 9.26
CA SER A 4 -4.81 15.18 9.96
C SER A 4 -3.29 15.43 9.88
N ARG A 5 -2.85 16.54 9.28
CA ARG A 5 -1.43 16.83 8.97
C ARG A 5 -0.75 15.72 8.15
N GLY A 6 -1.52 14.83 7.52
CA GLY A 6 -1.03 13.71 6.71
C GLY A 6 -0.71 12.43 7.49
N ARG A 7 -1.15 12.29 8.75
CA ARG A 7 -0.89 11.11 9.58
C ARG A 7 -2.15 10.60 10.29
N SER A 8 -2.28 9.28 10.47
CA SER A 8 -3.36 8.62 11.23
C SER A 8 -2.96 8.31 12.67
N LYS A 9 -2.25 9.23 13.33
CA LYS A 9 -1.66 9.05 14.66
C LYS A 9 -2.69 9.14 15.82
N GLY A 10 -3.84 9.77 15.58
CA GLY A 10 -4.83 10.05 16.62
C GLY A 10 -4.24 10.91 17.74
N ALA A 11 -4.59 10.61 18.99
CA ALA A 11 -4.11 11.32 20.19
C ALA A 11 -2.68 10.93 20.64
N LYS A 12 -2.01 9.99 19.95
CA LYS A 12 -0.70 9.48 20.38
C LYS A 12 0.38 10.56 20.28
N GLY A 13 1.36 10.52 21.19
CA GLY A 13 2.53 11.43 21.22
C GLY A 13 3.65 11.05 20.25
N ARG A 14 3.97 9.75 20.07
CA ARG A 14 4.97 9.25 19.12
C ARG A 14 4.42 8.01 18.38
N ASP A 15 4.80 7.84 17.13
CA ASP A 15 4.54 6.60 16.37
C ASP A 15 5.85 5.79 16.27
N SER A 16 5.73 4.48 16.13
CA SER A 16 6.85 3.64 15.71
C SER A 16 7.34 4.01 14.31
N ILE A 17 8.62 3.78 14.06
CA ILE A 17 9.26 4.04 12.77
C ILE A 17 9.24 2.74 11.96
N LEU A 18 8.95 2.85 10.66
CA LEU A 18 9.05 1.81 9.66
C LEU A 18 10.02 2.26 8.57
N TYR A 19 10.62 1.34 7.85
CA TYR A 19 11.45 1.67 6.69
C TYR A 19 10.66 1.55 5.39
N CYS A 20 10.99 2.39 4.41
CA CYS A 20 10.41 2.34 3.07
C CYS A 20 11.02 1.20 2.27
N ASP A 21 10.21 0.30 1.71
CA ASP A 21 10.72 -0.80 0.87
C ASP A 21 11.33 -0.30 -0.46
N GLY A 22 10.96 0.91 -0.89
CA GLY A 22 11.45 1.48 -2.16
C GLY A 22 12.71 2.33 -2.04
N CYS A 23 12.93 3.00 -0.91
CA CYS A 23 14.05 3.95 -0.75
C CYS A 23 14.77 3.88 0.59
N GLY A 24 14.40 2.94 1.48
CA GLY A 24 15.03 2.76 2.79
C GLY A 24 14.79 3.88 3.81
N ARG A 25 14.12 4.98 3.46
CA ARG A 25 13.92 6.11 4.40
C ARG A 25 13.07 5.70 5.62
N PRO A 26 13.41 6.17 6.85
CA PRO A 26 12.55 6.01 8.01
C PRO A 26 11.26 6.84 7.86
N ILE A 27 10.11 6.19 8.06
CA ILE A 27 8.78 6.77 7.99
C ILE A 27 8.03 6.41 9.27
N PRO A 28 7.35 7.36 9.92
CA PRO A 28 6.47 7.02 11.02
C PRO A 28 5.28 6.17 10.57
N ARG A 29 4.87 5.19 11.36
CA ARG A 29 3.81 4.23 11.03
C ARG A 29 2.50 4.90 10.61
N GLY A 30 2.06 5.96 11.29
CA GLY A 30 0.85 6.69 10.93
C GLY A 30 0.93 7.47 9.60
N LYS A 31 2.11 7.61 9.00
CA LYS A 31 2.32 8.28 7.70
C LYS A 31 2.54 7.28 6.56
N ALA A 32 2.96 6.06 6.88
CA ALA A 32 3.35 5.06 5.89
C ALA A 32 2.14 4.61 5.06
N ILE A 33 2.36 4.43 3.76
CA ILE A 33 1.35 3.90 2.84
C ILE A 33 1.59 2.40 2.73
N ARG A 34 0.67 1.62 3.31
CA ARG A 34 0.71 0.16 3.26
C ARG A 34 -0.22 -0.36 2.19
N ILE A 35 0.29 -1.27 1.36
CA ILE A 35 -0.46 -1.89 0.29
C ILE A 35 -0.24 -3.38 0.40
N THR A 36 -1.30 -4.12 0.62
CA THR A 36 -1.27 -5.58 0.60
C THR A 36 -1.67 -6.04 -0.80
N ARG A 37 -0.82 -6.84 -1.45
CA ARG A 37 -1.11 -7.42 -2.77
C ARG A 37 -0.99 -8.93 -2.68
N PRO A 38 -1.95 -9.69 -3.25
CA PRO A 38 -1.77 -11.11 -3.45
C PRO A 38 -0.73 -11.34 -4.55
N VAL A 39 0.20 -12.24 -4.29
CA VAL A 39 1.26 -12.66 -5.22
C VAL A 39 1.17 -14.18 -5.36
N SER A 40 1.05 -14.64 -6.60
CA SER A 40 1.21 -16.06 -6.96
C SER A 40 2.67 -16.35 -7.30
N ILE A 41 3.12 -17.56 -7.01
CA ILE A 41 4.44 -18.06 -7.41
C ILE A 41 4.52 -18.22 -8.93
N VAL A 42 3.39 -18.57 -9.54
CA VAL A 42 3.27 -18.83 -10.98
C VAL A 42 2.80 -17.57 -11.70
N ASP A 43 3.27 -17.41 -12.94
CA ASP A 43 2.80 -16.37 -13.86
C ASP A 43 1.26 -16.38 -13.99
N PRO A 44 0.59 -15.20 -14.04
CA PRO A 44 -0.87 -15.14 -14.08
C PRO A 44 -1.53 -15.88 -15.25
N GLN A 45 -0.86 -16.01 -16.41
CA GLN A 45 -1.41 -16.73 -17.55
C GLN A 45 -1.39 -18.23 -17.31
N LEU A 46 -0.22 -18.78 -16.96
CA LEU A 46 -0.07 -20.20 -16.66
C LEU A 46 -0.92 -20.61 -15.45
N ARG A 47 -1.06 -19.72 -14.46
CA ARG A 47 -1.95 -19.91 -13.31
C ARG A 47 -3.40 -20.19 -13.74
N LYS A 48 -3.93 -19.45 -14.73
CA LYS A 48 -5.29 -19.66 -15.23
C LYS A 48 -5.43 -21.00 -15.95
N GLU A 49 -4.42 -21.42 -16.68
CA GLU A 49 -4.42 -22.71 -17.37
C GLU A 49 -4.35 -23.88 -16.40
N LEU A 50 -3.50 -23.77 -15.37
CA LEU A 50 -3.38 -24.78 -14.31
C LEU A 50 -4.64 -24.86 -13.44
N GLU A 51 -5.26 -23.73 -13.11
CA GLU A 51 -6.55 -23.71 -12.39
C GLU A 51 -7.66 -24.39 -13.21
N LYS A 52 -7.71 -24.17 -14.53
CA LYS A 52 -8.65 -24.89 -15.42
C LYS A 52 -8.41 -26.40 -15.43
N LYS A 53 -7.15 -26.84 -15.27
CA LYS A 53 -6.78 -28.25 -15.14
C LYS A 53 -6.98 -28.82 -13.73
N GLY A 54 -7.49 -28.02 -12.79
CA GLY A 54 -7.82 -28.44 -11.42
C GLY A 54 -6.69 -28.26 -10.39
N ALA A 55 -5.58 -27.60 -10.73
CA ALA A 55 -4.52 -27.35 -9.77
C ALA A 55 -4.89 -26.22 -8.80
N ILE A 56 -4.70 -26.48 -7.49
CA ILE A 56 -4.92 -25.49 -6.44
C ILE A 56 -3.62 -24.72 -6.20
N ILE A 57 -3.59 -23.45 -6.61
CA ILE A 57 -2.42 -22.58 -6.46
C ILE A 57 -2.65 -21.59 -5.31
N ALA A 58 -1.89 -21.74 -4.24
CA ALA A 58 -1.92 -20.83 -3.11
C ALA A 58 -1.41 -19.43 -3.50
N ARG A 59 -2.05 -18.39 -2.96
CA ARG A 59 -1.61 -17.00 -3.08
C ARG A 59 -1.00 -16.53 -1.76
N SER A 60 0.15 -15.90 -1.84
CA SER A 60 0.78 -15.23 -0.71
C SER A 60 0.36 -13.76 -0.65
N TYR A 61 0.17 -13.20 0.53
CA TYR A 61 -0.13 -11.78 0.69
C TYR A 61 1.13 -11.03 1.09
N VAL A 62 1.64 -10.19 0.19
CA VAL A 62 2.81 -9.35 0.47
C VAL A 62 2.34 -7.94 0.79
N THR A 63 2.73 -7.43 1.95
CA THR A 63 2.44 -6.06 2.35
C THR A 63 3.65 -5.17 2.10
N LYS A 64 3.54 -4.26 1.13
CA LYS A 64 4.56 -3.24 0.86
C LYS A 64 4.31 -2.00 1.71
N THR A 65 5.36 -1.48 2.34
CA THR A 65 5.37 -0.25 3.12
C THR A 65 6.16 0.82 2.37
N LEU A 66 5.45 1.86 1.90
CA LEU A 66 6.04 2.91 1.08
C LEU A 66 6.00 4.28 1.76
N CYS A 67 7.00 5.12 1.45
CA CYS A 67 6.98 6.54 1.75
C CYS A 67 6.05 7.28 0.78
N VAL A 68 5.67 8.52 1.13
CA VAL A 68 4.75 9.33 0.29
C VAL A 68 5.34 9.57 -1.10
N SER A 69 6.64 9.84 -1.21
CA SER A 69 7.30 10.10 -2.49
C SER A 69 7.32 8.85 -3.37
N CYS A 70 7.76 7.70 -2.83
CA CYS A 70 7.76 6.43 -3.57
C CYS A 70 6.36 5.99 -3.97
N ALA A 71 5.35 6.22 -3.13
CA ALA A 71 3.97 5.88 -3.45
C ALA A 71 3.38 6.76 -4.57
N VAL A 72 3.82 8.00 -4.71
CA VAL A 72 3.43 8.86 -5.84
C VAL A 72 4.18 8.45 -7.10
N TYR A 73 5.50 8.21 -6.99
CA TYR A 73 6.34 7.77 -8.11
C TYR A 73 5.85 6.45 -8.71
N GLN A 74 5.53 5.45 -7.87
CA GLN A 74 4.99 4.15 -8.32
C GLN A 74 3.50 4.21 -8.72
N GLY A 75 2.85 5.38 -8.69
CA GLY A 75 1.45 5.54 -9.08
C GLY A 75 0.41 4.96 -8.11
N VAL A 76 0.83 4.49 -6.92
CA VAL A 76 -0.07 3.97 -5.87
C VAL A 76 -1.02 5.06 -5.37
N ARG A 77 -0.51 6.27 -5.17
CA ARG A 77 -1.29 7.43 -4.73
C ARG A 77 -1.18 8.54 -5.78
N LYS A 78 -2.31 8.91 -6.36
CA LYS A 78 -2.42 10.02 -7.30
C LYS A 78 -2.70 11.35 -6.59
N VAL A 79 -2.30 12.45 -7.20
CA VAL A 79 -2.69 13.80 -6.78
C VAL A 79 -4.17 13.98 -7.10
N ARG A 80 -4.95 14.42 -6.11
CA ARG A 80 -6.41 14.61 -6.19
C ARG A 80 -6.79 16.06 -5.96
N ALA A 81 -7.99 16.45 -6.42
CA ALA A 81 -8.56 17.78 -6.18
C ALA A 81 -8.78 18.05 -4.67
N ARG A 82 -8.98 19.32 -4.28
CA ARG A 82 -9.07 19.71 -2.86
C ARG A 82 -10.20 18.98 -2.13
N GLU A 83 -11.35 18.84 -2.77
CA GLU A 83 -12.57 18.25 -2.21
C GLU A 83 -12.45 16.73 -2.12
N GLU A 84 -11.99 16.08 -3.20
CA GLU A 84 -11.73 14.64 -3.24
C GLU A 84 -10.70 14.16 -2.19
N ARG A 85 -9.82 15.04 -1.69
CA ARG A 85 -8.88 14.68 -0.62
C ARG A 85 -9.59 14.42 0.71
N ARG A 86 -10.80 14.96 0.92
CA ARG A 86 -11.60 14.79 2.14
C ARG A 86 -12.44 13.52 2.11
N THR A 87 -12.79 13.03 0.92
CA THR A 87 -13.53 11.78 0.78
C THR A 87 -12.61 10.58 1.03
N SER A 88 -12.95 9.80 2.05
CA SER A 88 -12.49 8.43 2.19
C SER A 88 -13.43 7.53 1.40
N ALA A 89 -13.22 7.43 0.09
CA ALA A 89 -13.85 6.37 -0.68
C ALA A 89 -13.32 5.04 -0.08
N ARG A 90 -14.18 4.37 0.68
CA ARG A 90 -13.94 3.05 1.23
C ARG A 90 -14.04 2.10 0.02
N ARG A 91 -12.90 1.63 -0.45
CA ARG A 91 -12.81 0.46 -1.33
C ARG A 91 -12.40 -0.72 -0.48
#